data_AF-A0AAF0UA37-F1
#
_entry.id   AF-A0AAF0UA37-F1
#
_cell.length_a   1.000
_cell.length_b   1.000
_cell.length_c   1.000
_cell.angle_alpha   90.00
_cell.angle_beta   90.00
_cell.angle_gamma   90.00
#
_symmetry.space_group_name_H-M   'P 1'
#
loop_
_entity.id
_entity.type
_entity.pdbx_description
1 polymer ?
#
loop_
_entity_poly.entity_id
_entity_poly.type
_entity_poly.pdbx_seq_one_letter_code
_entity_poly.pdbx_strand_id
1 'polypeptide(L)'
;MDNARIYAENVIRKCNEQMNYLRLSFRLDVIVARLDTQAKMTTINKSISSIVKSLESSLNIGNLQKMSGTMDSFERQFVNIEVQAEFIESFMAGSTSLSTPEDQVGNLMQLVADDYGLEVSVGLPQVVGHAISSKNEEKVSEDDLSRRFVELKAHG
;
A
#
# COMPACT_ATOMS: atom_id res chain seq x y z
N MET A 1 -44.94 9.52 22.97
CA MET A 1 -43.52 9.42 23.38
C MET A 1 -42.89 8.11 22.92
N ASP A 2 -43.60 6.99 22.93
CA ASP A 2 -43.03 5.67 22.57
C ASP A 2 -42.64 5.51 21.09
N ASN A 3 -43.38 6.13 20.16
CA ASN A 3 -43.04 6.05 18.74
C ASN A 3 -41.65 6.64 18.43
N ALA A 4 -41.29 7.77 19.05
CA ALA A 4 -39.98 8.40 18.86
C ALA A 4 -38.84 7.51 19.37
N ARG A 5 -39.07 6.79 20.48
CA ARG A 5 -38.11 5.82 21.03
C ARG A 5 -37.92 4.62 20.11
N ILE A 6 -39.01 4.08 19.56
CA ILE A 6 -38.97 2.96 18.60
C ILE A 6 -38.26 3.36 17.30
N TYR A 7 -38.48 4.60 16.81
CA TYR A 7 -37.74 5.12 15.66
C TYR A 7 -36.25 5.28 15.96
N ALA A 8 -35.88 5.83 17.12
CA ALA A 8 -34.48 5.97 17.51
C ALA A 8 -33.77 4.61 17.63
N GLU A 9 -34.42 3.62 18.25
CA GLU A 9 -33.88 2.26 18.36
C GLU A 9 -33.70 1.59 16.99
N ASN A 10 -34.66 1.75 16.08
CA ASN A 10 -34.53 1.25 14.72
C ASN A 10 -33.40 1.92 13.93
N VAL A 11 -33.19 3.23 14.10
CA VAL A 11 -32.08 3.95 13.46
C VAL A 11 -30.74 3.47 13.99
N ILE A 12 -30.58 3.30 15.31
CA ILE A 12 -29.35 2.76 15.91
C ILE A 12 -29.07 1.35 15.39
N ARG A 13 -30.08 0.49 15.36
CA ARG A 13 -29.97 -0.86 14.80
C ARG A 13 -29.53 -0.83 13.34
N LYS A 14 -30.13 0.03 12.52
CA LYS A 14 -29.80 0.16 11.09
C LYS A 14 -28.40 0.74 10.87
N CYS A 15 -27.95 1.67 11.70
CA CYS A 15 -26.58 2.19 11.65
C CYS A 15 -25.55 1.09 11.96
N ASN A 16 -25.77 0.29 13.01
CA ASN A 16 -24.89 -0.84 13.32
C ASN A 16 -24.89 -1.92 12.23
N GLU A 17 -26.06 -2.22 11.67
CA GLU A 17 -26.23 -3.14 10.55
C GLU A 17 -25.43 -2.66 9.32
N GLN A 18 -25.53 -1.37 8.97
CA GLN A 18 -24.76 -0.74 7.89
C GLN A 18 -23.24 -0.84 8.14
N MET A 19 -22.78 -0.57 9.36
CA MET A 19 -21.35 -0.68 9.70
C MET A 19 -20.83 -2.11 9.57
N ASN A 20 -21.62 -3.10 9.95
CA ASN A 20 -21.26 -4.50 9.75
C ASN A 20 -21.21 -4.88 8.26
N TYR A 21 -22.17 -4.42 7.45
CA TYR A 21 -22.14 -4.63 6.00
C TYR A 21 -20.95 -3.94 5.33
N LEU A 22 -20.62 -2.73 5.75
CA LEU A 22 -19.47 -2.00 5.22
C LEU A 22 -18.16 -2.73 5.52
N ARG A 23 -17.96 -3.23 6.75
CA ARG A 23 -16.81 -4.07 7.11
C ARG A 23 -16.74 -5.36 6.29
N LEU A 24 -17.89 -6.01 6.05
CA LEU A 24 -17.93 -7.20 5.20
C LEU A 24 -17.57 -6.86 3.75
N SER A 25 -18.10 -5.76 3.21
CA SER A 25 -17.80 -5.27 1.86
C SER A 25 -16.31 -5.01 1.69
N PHE A 26 -15.67 -4.33 2.64
CA PHE A 26 -14.22 -4.11 2.60
C PHE A 26 -13.43 -5.41 2.64
N ARG A 27 -13.84 -6.38 3.46
CA ARG A 27 -13.18 -7.71 3.47
C ARG A 27 -13.33 -8.43 2.14
N LEU A 28 -14.50 -8.34 1.49
CA LEU A 28 -14.70 -8.91 0.17
C LEU A 28 -13.82 -8.25 -0.89
N ASP A 29 -13.72 -6.92 -0.87
CA ASP A 29 -12.89 -6.18 -1.82
C ASP A 29 -11.39 -6.56 -1.69
N VAL A 30 -10.89 -6.66 -0.46
CA VAL A 30 -9.52 -7.15 -0.19
C VAL A 30 -9.32 -8.59 -0.69
N ILE A 31 -10.30 -9.47 -0.51
CA ILE A 31 -10.24 -10.85 -1.00
C ILE A 31 -10.22 -10.88 -2.53
N VAL A 32 -11.00 -10.03 -3.20
CA VAL A 32 -11.03 -9.92 -4.66
C VAL A 32 -9.67 -9.44 -5.19
N ALA A 33 -9.09 -8.39 -4.60
CA ALA A 33 -7.76 -7.89 -4.98
C ALA A 33 -6.67 -8.98 -4.81
N ARG A 34 -6.72 -9.73 -3.71
CA ARG A 34 -5.82 -10.87 -3.48
C ARG A 34 -6.03 -11.99 -4.50
N LEU A 35 -7.29 -12.30 -4.84
CA LEU A 35 -7.62 -13.33 -5.80
C LEU A 35 -7.16 -12.96 -7.23
N ASP A 36 -7.31 -11.69 -7.64
CA ASP A 36 -6.81 -11.20 -8.92
C ASP A 36 -5.27 -11.30 -9.01
N THR A 37 -4.58 -10.89 -7.94
CA THR A 37 -3.13 -11.05 -7.82
C THR A 37 -2.73 -12.53 -7.92
N GLN A 38 -3.46 -13.41 -7.24
CA GLN A 38 -3.19 -14.84 -7.28
C GLN A 38 -3.47 -15.43 -8.68
N ALA A 39 -4.54 -15.02 -9.35
CA ALA A 39 -4.84 -15.46 -10.72
C ALA A 39 -3.73 -15.05 -11.70
N LYS A 40 -3.26 -13.80 -11.63
CA LYS A 40 -2.10 -13.31 -12.40
C LYS A 40 -0.85 -14.14 -12.09
N MET A 41 -0.56 -14.38 -10.81
CA MET A 41 0.60 -15.18 -10.39
C MET A 41 0.51 -16.65 -10.88
N THR A 42 -0.68 -17.23 -10.93
CA THR A 42 -0.84 -18.59 -11.48
C THR A 42 -0.54 -18.65 -12.98
N THR A 43 -0.89 -17.61 -13.73
CA THR A 43 -0.55 -17.48 -15.16
C THR A 43 0.95 -17.34 -15.33
N ILE A 44 1.60 -16.50 -14.53
CA ILE A 44 3.06 -16.32 -14.50
C ILE A 44 3.77 -17.65 -14.22
N ASN A 45 3.34 -18.38 -13.18
CA ASN A 45 3.92 -19.68 -12.83
C ASN A 45 3.81 -20.71 -13.97
N LYS A 46 2.70 -20.73 -14.71
CA LYS A 46 2.55 -21.60 -15.89
C LYS A 46 3.55 -21.24 -16.99
N SER A 47 3.72 -19.95 -17.28
CA SER A 47 4.65 -19.49 -18.30
C SER A 47 6.11 -19.80 -17.93
N ILE A 48 6.49 -19.55 -16.66
CA ILE A 48 7.82 -19.93 -16.14
C ILE A 48 8.04 -21.44 -16.25
N SER A 49 7.05 -22.27 -15.87
CA SER A 49 7.15 -23.72 -15.99
C SER A 49 7.36 -24.17 -17.45
N SER A 50 6.68 -23.54 -18.40
CA SER A 50 6.86 -23.83 -19.82
C SER A 50 8.27 -23.46 -20.30
N ILE A 51 8.78 -22.28 -19.91
CA ILE A 51 10.12 -21.83 -20.30
C ILE A 51 11.19 -22.76 -19.73
N VAL A 52 11.08 -23.15 -18.46
CA VAL A 52 12.04 -24.07 -17.82
C VAL A 52 12.09 -25.41 -18.56
N LYS A 53 10.94 -25.95 -18.97
CA LYS A 53 10.88 -27.17 -19.79
C LYS A 53 11.53 -26.99 -21.17
N SER A 54 11.31 -25.85 -21.83
CA SER A 54 11.94 -25.53 -23.11
C SER A 54 13.46 -25.35 -22.99
N LEU A 55 13.92 -24.76 -21.89
CA LEU A 55 15.34 -24.60 -21.57
C LEU A 55 15.99 -25.97 -21.30
N GLU A 56 15.37 -26.82 -20.48
CA GLU A 56 15.82 -28.19 -20.19
C GLU A 56 15.94 -29.02 -21.48
N SER A 57 14.93 -28.95 -22.35
CA SER A 57 14.97 -29.62 -23.66
C SER A 57 16.10 -29.09 -24.55
N SER A 58 16.32 -27.78 -24.59
CA SER A 58 17.38 -27.16 -25.40
C SER A 58 18.78 -27.48 -24.86
N LEU A 59 18.94 -27.54 -23.54
CA LEU A 59 20.17 -27.91 -22.85
C LEU A 59 20.55 -29.36 -23.13
N ASN A 60 19.58 -30.28 -23.08
CA ASN A 60 19.81 -31.70 -23.33
C ASN A 60 20.20 -31.99 -24.80
N ILE A 61 19.72 -31.17 -25.75
CA ILE A 61 20.04 -31.28 -27.18
C ILE A 61 21.35 -30.53 -27.52
N GLY A 62 21.90 -29.74 -26.59
CA GLY A 62 23.09 -28.90 -26.83
C GLY A 62 22.85 -27.78 -27.85
N ASN A 63 21.60 -27.38 -28.07
CA ASN A 63 21.25 -26.36 -29.06
C ASN A 63 21.35 -24.96 -28.45
N LEU A 64 22.56 -24.39 -28.50
CA LEU A 64 22.87 -23.07 -27.95
C LEU A 64 22.02 -21.95 -28.57
N GLN A 65 21.66 -22.06 -29.85
CA GLN A 65 20.84 -21.07 -30.54
C GLN A 65 19.38 -21.08 -30.07
N LYS A 66 18.81 -22.27 -29.84
CA LYS A 66 17.50 -22.38 -29.17
C LYS A 66 17.57 -21.90 -27.72
N MET A 67 18.67 -22.18 -27.01
CA MET A 67 18.87 -21.69 -25.65
C MET A 67 18.87 -20.16 -25.59
N SER A 68 19.57 -19.49 -26.51
CA SER A 68 19.56 -18.02 -26.64
C SER A 68 18.15 -17.50 -26.88
N GLY A 69 17.39 -18.04 -27.85
CA GLY A 69 16.02 -17.58 -28.11
C GLY A 69 15.04 -17.86 -26.98
N THR A 70 15.26 -18.93 -26.20
CA THR A 70 14.46 -19.25 -25.01
C THR A 70 14.79 -18.29 -23.86
N MET A 71 16.05 -17.88 -23.73
CA MET A 71 16.49 -16.87 -22.75
C MET A 71 15.96 -15.48 -23.09
N ASP A 72 15.98 -15.07 -24.35
CA ASP A 72 15.38 -13.79 -24.79
C ASP A 72 13.87 -13.76 -24.47
N SER A 73 13.19 -14.90 -24.61
CA SER A 73 11.78 -15.03 -24.25
C SER A 73 11.56 -15.00 -22.74
N PHE A 74 12.48 -15.57 -21.95
CA PHE A 74 12.47 -15.48 -20.48
C PHE A 74 12.63 -14.02 -20.02
N GLU A 75 13.58 -13.29 -20.61
CA GLU A 75 13.87 -11.90 -20.26
C GLU A 75 12.68 -11.00 -20.59
N ARG A 76 12.05 -11.17 -21.76
CA ARG A 76 10.80 -10.46 -22.09
C ARG A 76 9.67 -10.77 -21.12
N GLN A 77 9.51 -12.02 -20.68
CA GLN A 77 8.48 -12.37 -19.72
C GLN A 77 8.79 -11.80 -18.33
N PHE A 78 10.05 -11.78 -17.92
CA PHE A 78 10.48 -11.22 -16.64
C PHE A 78 10.25 -9.71 -16.57
N VAL A 79 10.62 -8.95 -17.61
CA VAL A 79 10.36 -7.50 -17.69
C VAL A 79 8.86 -7.20 -17.64
N ASN A 80 8.01 -7.99 -18.31
CA ASN A 80 6.56 -7.81 -18.21
C ASN A 80 6.02 -8.08 -16.80
N ILE A 81 6.61 -9.02 -16.06
CA ILE A 81 6.22 -9.31 -14.68
C ILE A 81 6.61 -8.14 -13.76
N GLU A 82 7.79 -7.57 -13.94
CA GLU A 82 8.27 -6.44 -13.13
C GLU A 82 7.40 -5.20 -13.34
N VAL A 83 7.09 -4.85 -14.60
CA VAL A 83 6.18 -3.74 -14.93
C VAL A 83 4.77 -4.00 -14.38
N GLN A 84 4.28 -5.24 -14.41
CA GLN A 84 2.97 -5.57 -13.83
C GLN A 84 2.99 -5.55 -12.30
N ALA A 85 4.09 -5.95 -11.65
CA ALA A 85 4.24 -5.90 -10.21
C ALA A 85 4.30 -4.45 -9.72
N GLU A 86 5.05 -3.58 -10.39
CA GLU A 86 5.10 -2.14 -10.11
C GLU A 86 3.71 -1.50 -10.30
N PHE A 87 2.98 -1.87 -11.35
CA PHE A 87 1.61 -1.39 -11.55
C PHE A 87 0.64 -1.88 -10.46
N ILE A 88 0.75 -3.14 -10.03
CA ILE A 88 -0.06 -3.68 -8.93
C ILE A 88 0.30 -3.00 -7.61
N GLU A 89 1.58 -2.80 -7.32
CA GLU A 89 2.04 -2.10 -6.12
C GLU A 89 1.54 -0.67 -6.09
N SER A 90 1.65 0.06 -7.20
CA SER A 90 1.14 1.43 -7.32
C SER A 90 -0.39 1.48 -7.18
N PHE A 91 -1.12 0.54 -7.80
CA PHE A 91 -2.58 0.46 -7.68
C PHE A 91 -3.03 0.07 -6.26
N MET A 92 -2.33 -0.88 -5.62
CA MET A 92 -2.58 -1.28 -4.24
C MET A 92 -2.24 -0.16 -3.27
N ALA A 93 -1.15 0.58 -3.48
CA ALA A 93 -0.81 1.77 -2.71
C ALA A 93 -1.88 2.85 -2.86
N GLY A 94 -2.38 3.10 -4.07
CA GLY A 94 -3.48 4.06 -4.32
C GLY A 94 -4.81 3.65 -3.68
N SER A 95 -5.20 2.37 -3.79
CA SER A 95 -6.43 1.85 -3.16
C SER A 95 -6.32 1.81 -1.62
N THR A 96 -5.14 1.48 -1.10
CA THR A 96 -4.85 1.56 0.34
C THR A 96 -4.88 3.02 0.80
N SER A 97 -4.29 3.96 0.07
CA SER A 97 -4.32 5.39 0.39
C SER A 97 -5.75 5.96 0.49
N LEU A 98 -6.68 5.48 -0.35
CA LEU A 98 -8.09 5.86 -0.27
C LEU A 98 -8.82 5.28 0.96
N SER A 99 -8.40 4.11 1.43
CA SER A 99 -9.01 3.42 2.58
C SER A 99 -8.30 3.68 3.92
N THR A 100 -7.05 4.15 3.88
CA THR A 100 -6.25 4.62 5.02
C THR A 100 -5.72 6.02 4.71
N PRO A 101 -6.53 7.07 4.92
CA PRO A 101 -6.08 8.44 4.76
C PRO A 101 -4.89 8.73 5.68
N GLU A 102 -3.84 9.36 5.15
CA GLU A 102 -2.63 9.67 5.93
C GLU A 102 -2.95 10.47 7.20
N ASP A 103 -3.91 11.39 7.13
CA ASP A 103 -4.38 12.18 8.28
C ASP A 103 -4.90 11.29 9.42
N GLN A 104 -5.61 10.20 9.09
CA GLN A 104 -6.14 9.28 10.11
C GLN A 104 -5.02 8.44 10.73
N VAL A 105 -4.02 8.06 9.93
CA VAL A 105 -2.85 7.33 10.40
C VAL A 105 -1.96 8.22 11.27
N GLY A 106 -1.72 9.48 10.88
CA GLY A 106 -0.96 10.46 11.65
C GLY A 106 -1.61 10.76 13.01
N ASN A 107 -2.94 10.99 13.03
CA ASN A 107 -3.68 11.19 14.28
C ASN A 107 -3.62 9.97 15.20
N LEU A 108 -3.77 8.75 14.66
CA LEU A 108 -3.65 7.53 15.45
C LEU A 108 -2.23 7.34 15.99
N MET A 109 -1.21 7.65 15.18
CA MET A 109 0.19 7.55 15.56
C MET A 109 0.50 8.52 16.70
N GLN A 110 -0.04 9.74 16.68
CA GLN A 110 0.13 10.71 17.77
C GLN A 110 -0.64 10.31 19.03
N LEU A 111 -1.85 9.76 18.92
CA LEU A 111 -2.57 9.22 20.08
C LEU A 111 -1.82 8.08 20.76
N VAL A 112 -1.24 7.16 19.98
CA VAL A 112 -0.42 6.06 20.52
C VAL A 112 0.90 6.59 21.08
N ALA A 113 1.50 7.60 20.44
CA ALA A 113 2.68 8.28 20.93
C ALA A 113 2.46 8.87 22.33
N ASP A 114 1.36 9.62 22.49
CA ASP A 114 0.97 10.25 23.75
C ASP A 114 0.64 9.22 24.84
N ASP A 115 -0.06 8.13 24.50
CA ASP A 115 -0.47 7.07 25.44
C ASP A 115 0.72 6.26 25.97
N TYR A 116 1.77 6.10 25.16
CA TYR A 116 3.00 5.40 25.52
C TYR A 116 4.15 6.35 25.92
N GLY A 117 3.91 7.66 25.97
CA GLY A 117 4.92 8.66 26.30
C GLY A 117 6.10 8.72 25.32
N LEU A 118 5.90 8.25 24.09
CA LEU A 118 6.86 8.37 22.99
C LEU A 118 6.64 9.74 22.34
N GLU A 119 7.57 10.69 22.44
CA GLU A 119 7.50 11.89 21.60
C GLU A 119 7.72 11.47 20.14
N VAL A 120 6.65 11.40 19.34
CA VAL A 120 6.75 11.28 17.89
C VAL A 120 7.19 12.64 17.36
N SER A 121 8.51 12.86 17.37
CA SER A 121 9.16 13.90 16.60
C SER A 121 8.95 13.57 15.12
N VAL A 122 7.99 14.25 14.49
CA VAL A 122 7.69 14.17 13.06
C VAL A 122 8.96 14.49 12.27
N GLY A 123 9.64 13.43 11.84
CA GLY A 123 10.94 13.45 11.18
C GLY A 123 11.76 12.22 11.56
N LEU A 124 11.46 11.03 11.01
CA LEU A 124 12.44 9.95 11.05
C LEU A 124 13.64 10.33 10.16
N PRO A 125 14.92 10.13 10.57
CA PRO A 125 15.40 8.94 11.28
C PRO A 125 16.35 9.21 12.48
N GLN A 126 16.38 8.32 13.48
CA GLN A 126 17.53 7.44 13.77
C GLN A 126 17.30 6.65 15.06
N VAL A 127 17.28 5.33 14.95
CA VAL A 127 17.62 4.44 16.07
C VAL A 127 19.11 4.62 16.34
N VAL A 128 19.49 5.28 17.44
CA VAL A 128 20.61 4.93 18.34
C VAL A 128 20.46 5.77 19.62
N GLY A 129 20.53 5.12 20.79
CA GLY A 129 20.32 5.75 22.09
C GLY A 129 21.42 6.72 22.57
N HIS A 130 21.26 7.11 23.84
CA HIS A 130 22.01 8.07 24.67
C HIS A 130 21.50 9.52 24.68
N ALA A 131 21.15 9.93 25.90
CA ALA A 131 20.80 11.28 26.31
C ALA A 131 21.92 12.30 26.04
N ILE A 132 21.58 13.52 25.57
CA ILE A 132 22.21 14.81 25.95
C ILE A 132 21.19 15.94 25.70
N SER A 133 21.20 16.93 26.59
CA SER A 133 20.39 18.15 26.65
C SER A 133 20.74 19.24 25.61
N SER A 134 19.72 20.03 25.25
CA SER A 134 19.74 21.40 24.70
C SER A 134 20.09 21.59 23.21
N LYS A 135 19.19 22.20 22.44
CA LYS A 135 19.20 23.63 22.08
C LYS A 135 17.96 23.96 21.21
N ASN A 136 17.42 25.16 21.38
CA ASN A 136 16.26 25.70 20.65
C ASN A 136 16.26 25.38 19.15
N GLU A 137 15.24 24.65 18.68
CA GLU A 137 14.81 24.70 17.29
C GLU A 137 13.40 25.30 17.25
N GLU A 138 13.27 26.42 16.55
CA GLU A 138 12.00 27.10 16.32
C GLU A 138 11.04 26.14 15.62
N LYS A 139 9.90 25.86 16.25
CA LYS A 139 8.79 25.14 15.63
C LYS A 139 8.30 25.94 14.42
N VAL A 140 8.74 25.58 13.22
CA VAL A 140 8.17 26.09 11.97
C VAL A 140 6.76 25.50 11.86
N SER A 141 5.76 26.35 12.08
CA SER A 141 4.34 26.02 11.90
C SER A 141 4.07 25.63 10.44
N GLU A 142 3.23 24.62 10.20
CA GLU A 142 2.80 24.19 8.85
C GLU A 142 2.21 25.33 8.00
N ASP A 143 1.68 26.37 8.64
CA ASP A 143 1.21 27.60 7.98
C ASP A 143 2.35 28.33 7.25
N ASP A 144 3.58 28.24 7.75
CA ASP A 144 4.75 28.93 7.21
C ASP A 144 5.30 28.20 5.97
N LEU A 145 5.24 26.87 5.98
CA LEU A 145 5.54 26.02 4.82
C LEU A 145 4.51 26.22 3.70
N SER A 146 3.23 26.27 4.06
CA SER A 146 2.13 26.54 3.12
C SER A 146 2.30 27.91 2.44
N ARG A 147 2.72 28.93 3.20
CA ARG A 147 3.03 30.26 2.65
C ARG A 147 4.24 30.23 1.71
N ARG A 148 5.33 29.58 2.11
CA ARG A 148 6.53 29.44 1.27
C ARG A 148 6.25 28.69 -0.04
N PHE A 149 5.36 27.70 -0.02
CA PHE A 149 4.99 26.95 -1.21
C PHE A 149 4.18 27.79 -2.19
N VAL A 150 3.26 28.63 -1.69
CA VAL A 150 2.52 29.60 -2.51
C VAL A 150 3.47 30.62 -3.13
N GLU A 151 4.45 31.10 -2.37
CA GLU A 151 5.43 32.08 -2.84
C GLU A 151 6.37 31.51 -3.93
N LEU A 152 6.83 30.26 -3.78
CA LEU A 152 7.59 29.55 -4.81
C LEU A 152 6.78 29.31 -6.08
N LYS A 153 5.49 29.03 -5.96
CA LYS A 153 4.59 28.83 -7.10
C LYS A 153 4.26 30.13 -7.83
N ALA A 154 4.30 31.27 -7.14
CA ALA A 154 4.10 32.58 -7.75
C ALA A 154 5.36 33.10 -8.49
N HIS A 155 6.52 32.50 -8.22
CA HIS A 155 7.81 32.95 -8.73
C HIS A 155 8.41 32.01 -9.81
N GLY A 156 7.65 31.01 -10.28
CA GLY A 156 7.96 30.16 -11.44
C GLY A 156 6.93 30.35 -12.54
#